data_AF-A0A2A9KGS5-F1
#
_entry.id   AF-A0A2A9KGS5-F1
#
_cell.length_a   1.000
_cell.length_b   1.000
_cell.length_c   1.000
_cell.angle_alpha   90.00
_cell.angle_beta   90.00
_cell.angle_gamma   90.00
#
_symmetry.space_group_name_H-M   'P 1'
#
loop_
_entity.id
_entity.type
_entity.pdbx_description
1 polymer ?
#
loop_
_entity_poly.entity_id
_entity_poly.type
_entity_poly.pdbx_seq_one_letter_code
_entity_poly.pdbx_strand_id
1 'polypeptide(L)'
;MSGKNLTIRASNLTAQIHHRGAGNPASVLPRSAISNCFPGLEFDFRNLWRRAFEGIVLVENNNYVVEADPQFQHLATRRLLRFAGLDVGTMVATSGPVMPNGSSGTLASSANPNAVSFMEWSNSFARIMHLQGQVVECEFTAYAGATDEVLLTSETETLKVSLTMRRFFEDETATINSDMLQPGELTQGLCAPWQNDYRECACYYWAASRPDYVNVEPGQDGLSKGDMWFAKKRTGTYIPDNRVDTRLWSYDDLFKSWQEDLQFVIRGKDADEA
;
A
#
# COMPACT_ATOMS: atom_id res chain seq x y z
N MET A 1 -24.48 -37.95 23.99
CA MET A 1 -23.89 -36.67 24.46
C MET A 1 -22.96 -36.19 23.35
N SER A 2 -23.36 -35.19 22.56
CA SER A 2 -22.52 -34.64 21.48
C SER A 2 -21.71 -33.49 22.06
N GLY A 3 -20.38 -33.66 22.11
CA GLY A 3 -19.46 -32.62 22.56
C GLY A 3 -19.47 -31.46 21.58
N LYS A 4 -20.02 -30.31 22.01
CA LYS A 4 -19.83 -29.04 21.30
C LYS A 4 -18.34 -28.71 21.32
N ASN A 5 -17.67 -28.87 20.18
CA ASN A 5 -16.38 -28.22 19.94
C ASN A 5 -16.59 -26.71 20.04
N LEU A 6 -16.28 -26.15 21.21
CA LEU A 6 -16.20 -24.71 21.44
C LEU A 6 -14.93 -24.20 20.76
N THR A 7 -15.04 -23.86 19.47
CA THR A 7 -14.02 -23.06 18.81
C THR A 7 -14.08 -21.65 19.42
N ILE A 8 -12.99 -21.21 20.03
CA ILE A 8 -12.86 -19.83 20.52
C ILE A 8 -12.93 -18.92 19.29
N ARG A 9 -14.07 -18.26 19.09
CA ARG A 9 -14.24 -17.21 18.08
C ARG A 9 -14.03 -15.87 18.77
N ALA A 10 -12.94 -15.18 18.43
CA ALA A 10 -12.74 -13.81 18.87
C ALA A 10 -13.72 -12.90 18.10
N SER A 11 -14.87 -12.57 18.69
CA SER A 11 -15.89 -11.70 18.06
C SER A 11 -15.48 -10.23 18.01
N ASN A 12 -14.41 -9.84 18.70
CA ASN A 12 -13.94 -8.47 18.78
C ASN A 12 -12.73 -8.27 17.83
N LEU A 13 -13.03 -7.91 16.58
CA LEU A 13 -12.03 -7.64 15.53
C LEU A 13 -11.01 -6.58 15.96
N THR A 14 -11.42 -5.58 16.72
CA THR A 14 -10.53 -4.54 17.27
C THR A 14 -9.53 -5.11 18.27
N ALA A 15 -9.96 -6.01 19.17
CA ALA A 15 -9.06 -6.68 20.11
C ALA A 15 -8.05 -7.60 19.41
N GLN A 16 -8.43 -8.21 18.27
CA GLN A 16 -7.50 -9.00 17.44
C GLN A 16 -6.41 -8.13 16.83
N ILE A 17 -6.78 -6.97 16.24
CA ILE A 17 -5.83 -6.03 15.60
C ILE A 17 -4.84 -5.46 16.63
N HIS A 18 -5.28 -5.27 17.88
CA HIS A 18 -4.43 -4.72 18.95
C HIS A 18 -3.67 -5.76 19.76
N HIS A 19 -3.87 -7.06 19.51
CA HIS A 19 -3.15 -8.10 20.21
C HIS A 19 -1.67 -8.09 19.79
N ARG A 20 -0.77 -7.78 20.74
CA ARG A 20 0.67 -7.92 20.54
C ARG A 20 1.13 -9.28 21.04
N GLY A 21 1.57 -10.14 20.14
CA GLY A 21 2.24 -11.39 20.51
C GLY A 21 3.44 -11.13 21.44
N ALA A 22 3.64 -12.02 22.42
CA ALA A 22 4.77 -11.93 23.33
C ALA A 22 6.09 -12.00 22.55
N GLY A 23 7.03 -11.11 22.88
CA GLY A 23 8.34 -11.08 22.23
C GLY A 23 8.41 -10.36 20.90
N ASN A 24 7.40 -9.58 20.51
CA ASN A 24 7.54 -8.68 19.37
C ASN A 24 7.70 -7.21 19.83
N PRO A 25 8.60 -6.42 19.21
CA PRO A 25 8.77 -5.01 19.57
C PRO A 25 7.49 -4.21 19.28
N ALA A 26 7.32 -3.05 19.90
CA ALA A 26 6.09 -2.25 19.72
C ALA A 26 5.81 -1.90 18.24
N SER A 27 6.87 -1.81 17.42
CA SER A 27 6.84 -1.50 15.99
C SER A 27 6.17 -2.56 15.11
N VAL A 28 5.93 -3.80 15.59
CA VAL A 28 5.33 -4.87 14.77
C VAL A 28 3.81 -4.82 14.67
N LEU A 29 3.16 -3.98 15.48
CA LEU A 29 1.70 -3.93 15.49
C LEU A 29 1.21 -3.26 14.20
N PRO A 30 0.04 -3.65 13.64
CA PRO A 30 -0.52 -2.97 12.48
C PRO A 30 -0.68 -1.45 12.68
N ARG A 31 -0.92 -1.00 13.92
CA ARG A 31 -0.94 0.45 14.27
C ARG A 31 0.41 1.16 14.14
N SER A 32 1.49 0.39 14.17
CA SER A 32 2.86 0.84 14.01
C SER A 32 3.34 0.67 12.56
N ALA A 33 2.58 -0.05 11.74
CA ALA A 33 2.73 0.01 10.30
C ALA A 33 2.29 1.39 9.83
N ILE A 34 3.20 2.13 9.21
CA ILE A 34 2.84 3.31 8.42
C ILE A 34 2.49 2.78 7.03
N SER A 35 1.25 2.33 6.87
CA SER A 35 0.71 1.98 5.55
C SER A 35 0.60 3.26 4.72
N ASN A 36 1.38 3.38 3.65
CA ASN A 36 1.25 4.48 2.69
C ASN A 36 1.04 3.91 1.26
N CYS A 37 1.00 4.79 0.25
CA CYS A 37 0.57 4.43 -1.12
C CYS A 37 1.45 3.42 -1.87
N PHE A 38 2.53 2.94 -1.26
CA PHE A 38 3.37 1.87 -1.79
C PHE A 38 3.10 0.58 -1.00
N PRO A 39 2.66 -0.49 -1.66
CA PRO A 39 2.35 -1.74 -0.99
C PRO A 39 3.55 -2.27 -0.22
N GLY A 40 3.29 -3.08 0.81
CA GLY A 40 4.33 -3.91 1.40
C GLY A 40 4.94 -4.82 0.33
N LEU A 41 6.19 -5.22 0.54
CA LEU A 41 6.98 -6.05 -0.38
C LEU A 41 6.38 -7.45 -0.61
N GLU A 42 5.31 -7.77 0.10
CA GLU A 42 4.65 -9.06 0.09
C GLU A 42 3.42 -9.09 -0.84
N PHE A 43 2.62 -8.01 -0.84
CA PHE A 43 1.36 -7.96 -1.61
C PHE A 43 0.98 -6.55 -2.01
N ASP A 44 0.62 -6.39 -3.28
CA ASP A 44 0.02 -5.19 -3.85
C ASP A 44 -1.52 -5.23 -3.81
N PHE A 45 -2.07 -4.82 -2.66
CA PHE A 45 -3.52 -4.76 -2.45
C PHE A 45 -4.24 -3.71 -3.31
N ARG A 46 -3.52 -2.80 -3.97
CA ARG A 46 -4.12 -1.87 -4.95
C ARG A 46 -4.81 -2.64 -6.08
N ASN A 47 -4.34 -3.86 -6.39
CA ASN A 47 -4.95 -4.70 -7.42
C ASN A 47 -6.41 -5.08 -7.10
N LEU A 48 -6.84 -5.05 -5.83
CA LEU A 48 -8.26 -5.21 -5.47
C LEU A 48 -9.13 -4.10 -6.06
N TRP A 49 -8.58 -2.90 -6.27
CA TRP A 49 -9.33 -1.79 -6.82
C TRP A 49 -9.63 -1.96 -8.32
N ARG A 50 -8.77 -2.68 -9.05
CA ARG A 50 -8.83 -2.79 -10.52
C ARG A 50 -10.17 -3.29 -11.02
N ARG A 51 -10.82 -4.20 -10.28
CA ARG A 51 -12.12 -4.79 -10.63
C ARG A 51 -13.23 -4.41 -9.64
N ALA A 52 -13.09 -3.29 -8.93
CA ALA A 52 -14.10 -2.85 -7.96
C ALA A 52 -15.50 -2.70 -8.58
N PHE A 53 -15.60 -2.39 -9.87
CA PHE A 53 -16.87 -2.25 -10.58
C PHE A 53 -17.02 -3.35 -11.64
N GLU A 54 -18.21 -3.94 -11.73
CA GLU A 54 -18.50 -4.98 -12.70
C GLU A 54 -18.40 -4.46 -14.15
N GLY A 55 -17.78 -5.26 -15.00
CA GLY A 55 -17.66 -5.01 -16.43
C GLY A 55 -16.62 -3.96 -16.86
N ILE A 56 -15.80 -3.45 -15.94
CA ILE A 56 -14.63 -2.61 -16.28
C ILE A 56 -13.39 -3.02 -15.48
N VAL A 57 -12.21 -2.70 -16.03
CA VAL A 57 -10.92 -2.82 -15.34
C VAL A 57 -10.25 -1.45 -15.31
N LEU A 58 -9.92 -1.00 -14.10
CA LEU A 58 -9.21 0.24 -13.83
C LEU A 58 -7.71 -0.01 -13.69
N VAL A 59 -6.90 1.00 -14.01
CA VAL A 59 -5.55 1.10 -13.46
C VAL A 59 -5.64 1.59 -12.02
N GLU A 60 -4.99 0.87 -11.12
CA GLU A 60 -5.12 1.06 -9.68
C GLU A 60 -4.52 2.37 -9.15
N ASN A 61 -3.60 2.99 -9.91
CA ASN A 61 -2.91 4.20 -9.47
C ASN A 61 -3.58 5.50 -9.94
N ASN A 62 -4.53 5.45 -10.89
CA ASN A 62 -5.10 6.66 -11.49
C ASN A 62 -6.49 6.51 -12.14
N ASN A 63 -7.16 5.36 -11.92
CA ASN A 63 -8.54 5.10 -12.33
C ASN A 63 -8.82 5.15 -13.83
N TYR A 64 -7.80 5.03 -14.67
CA TYR A 64 -7.98 4.93 -16.11
C TYR A 64 -8.60 3.58 -16.48
N VAL A 65 -9.64 3.56 -17.31
CA VAL A 65 -10.30 2.33 -17.76
C VAL A 65 -9.47 1.71 -18.88
N VAL A 66 -8.83 0.57 -18.59
CA VAL A 66 -8.00 -0.17 -19.55
C VAL A 66 -8.77 -1.25 -20.30
N GLU A 67 -9.78 -1.84 -19.67
CA GLU A 67 -10.63 -2.85 -20.29
C GLU A 67 -12.08 -2.64 -19.87
N ALA A 68 -13.01 -3.04 -20.74
CA ALA A 68 -14.44 -2.95 -20.49
C ALA A 68 -15.18 -4.05 -21.27
N ASP A 69 -16.26 -4.55 -20.71
CA ASP A 69 -17.18 -5.44 -21.41
C ASP A 69 -17.88 -4.71 -22.58
N PRO A 70 -18.42 -5.44 -23.59
CA PRO A 70 -19.03 -4.82 -24.77
C PRO A 70 -20.08 -3.73 -24.47
N GLN A 71 -20.89 -3.91 -23.41
CA GLN A 71 -21.89 -2.92 -23.00
C GLN A 71 -21.29 -1.64 -22.40
N PHE A 72 -20.08 -1.73 -21.85
CA PHE A 72 -19.34 -0.63 -21.23
C PHE A 72 -18.16 -0.15 -22.07
N GLN A 73 -18.03 -0.59 -23.33
CA GLN A 73 -16.90 -0.25 -24.20
C GLN A 73 -16.70 1.26 -24.38
N HIS A 74 -17.79 2.04 -24.29
CA HIS A 74 -17.75 3.50 -24.34
C HIS A 74 -17.02 4.15 -23.15
N LEU A 75 -16.77 3.40 -22.07
CA LEU A 75 -15.96 3.80 -20.91
C LEU A 75 -14.47 3.54 -21.08
N ALA A 76 -14.08 2.67 -22.02
CA ALA A 76 -12.66 2.42 -22.29
C ALA A 76 -11.95 3.74 -22.58
N THR A 77 -10.73 3.92 -22.05
CA THR A 77 -9.91 5.12 -22.16
C THR A 77 -10.43 6.38 -21.46
N ARG A 78 -11.46 6.25 -20.60
CA ARG A 78 -11.91 7.31 -19.69
C ARG A 78 -11.32 7.11 -18.30
N ARG A 79 -11.42 8.13 -17.45
CA ARG A 79 -11.03 8.04 -16.04
C ARG A 79 -12.23 8.12 -15.13
N LEU A 80 -12.31 7.25 -14.13
CA LEU A 80 -13.27 7.38 -13.05
C LEU A 80 -12.83 8.50 -12.11
N LEU A 81 -13.66 9.54 -12.00
CA LEU A 81 -13.39 10.77 -11.25
C LEU A 81 -14.08 10.79 -9.89
N ARG A 82 -15.26 10.17 -9.78
CA ARG A 82 -16.09 10.08 -8.57
C ARG A 82 -17.02 8.87 -8.68
N PHE A 83 -17.43 8.34 -7.54
CA PHE A 83 -18.41 7.26 -7.46
C PHE A 83 -19.24 7.37 -6.18
N ALA A 84 -20.37 6.67 -6.14
CA ALA A 84 -21.25 6.54 -4.97
C ALA A 84 -21.70 7.89 -4.37
N GLY A 85 -21.79 8.94 -5.18
CA GLY A 85 -22.20 10.28 -4.74
C GLY A 85 -21.27 10.92 -3.72
N LEU A 86 -20.01 10.48 -3.61
CA LEU A 86 -19.05 11.04 -2.67
C LEU A 86 -18.74 12.51 -3.01
N ASP A 87 -18.71 13.40 -2.01
CA ASP A 87 -18.45 14.82 -2.25
C ASP A 87 -17.05 15.10 -2.85
N VAL A 88 -16.10 14.21 -2.57
CA VAL A 88 -14.73 14.33 -3.07
C VAL A 88 -14.48 13.34 -4.21
N GLY A 89 -13.79 13.82 -5.24
CA GLY A 89 -13.30 12.99 -6.32
C GLY A 89 -12.18 12.05 -5.87
N THR A 90 -11.72 11.23 -6.79
CA THR A 90 -10.65 10.25 -6.57
C THR A 90 -9.26 10.87 -6.62
N MET A 91 -9.16 12.10 -7.11
CA MET A 91 -7.90 12.81 -7.31
C MET A 91 -7.89 14.12 -6.52
N VAL A 92 -6.70 14.57 -6.13
CA VAL A 92 -6.49 15.83 -5.39
C VAL A 92 -5.39 16.67 -6.01
N ALA A 93 -5.54 17.99 -5.91
CA ALA A 93 -4.45 18.92 -6.23
C ALA A 93 -3.32 18.73 -5.22
N THR A 94 -2.09 18.68 -5.73
CA THR A 94 -0.90 18.34 -4.94
C THR A 94 -0.04 19.59 -4.78
N SER A 95 0.24 19.94 -3.53
CA SER A 95 1.16 21.03 -3.19
C SER A 95 2.08 20.62 -2.06
N GLY A 96 3.26 21.23 -2.02
CA GLY A 96 4.26 20.94 -1.01
C GLY A 96 5.62 21.54 -1.35
N PRO A 97 6.59 21.45 -0.42
CA PRO A 97 7.97 21.82 -0.69
C PRO A 97 8.65 20.75 -1.55
N VAL A 98 9.40 21.18 -2.57
CA VAL A 98 10.20 20.26 -3.42
C VAL A 98 11.51 19.85 -2.72
N MET A 99 12.00 20.69 -1.81
CA MET A 99 13.23 20.48 -1.04
C MET A 99 12.96 20.65 0.45
N PRO A 100 13.74 19.98 1.33
CA PRO A 100 13.67 20.22 2.77
C PRO A 100 13.79 21.72 3.11
N ASN A 101 12.89 22.22 3.97
CA ASN A 101 12.78 23.63 4.36
C ASN A 101 12.46 24.62 3.23
N GLY A 102 12.04 24.14 2.05
CA GLY A 102 11.57 24.99 0.96
C GLY A 102 10.17 25.56 1.21
N SER A 103 9.79 26.58 0.43
CA SER A 103 8.41 27.08 0.40
C SER A 103 7.49 26.09 -0.30
N SER A 104 6.24 26.00 0.15
CA SER A 104 5.23 25.17 -0.50
C SER A 104 4.81 25.77 -1.84
N GLY A 105 4.68 24.93 -2.86
CA GLY A 105 4.17 25.31 -4.18
C GLY A 105 3.41 24.15 -4.83
N THR A 106 2.83 24.41 -6.00
CA THR A 106 2.17 23.39 -6.81
C THR A 106 3.21 22.36 -7.30
N LEU A 107 2.94 21.08 -7.07
CA LEU A 107 3.84 19.98 -7.43
C LEU A 107 3.56 19.46 -8.85
N ALA A 108 3.68 20.36 -9.84
CA ALA A 108 3.51 20.02 -11.26
C ALA A 108 4.81 19.45 -11.86
N SER A 109 4.67 18.61 -12.89
CA SER A 109 5.78 18.12 -13.71
C SER A 109 5.38 18.07 -15.19
N SER A 110 6.33 17.85 -16.10
CA SER A 110 6.02 17.68 -17.53
C SER A 110 5.06 16.51 -17.80
N ALA A 111 5.11 15.45 -16.96
CA ALA A 111 4.23 14.29 -17.06
C ALA A 111 2.88 14.49 -16.33
N ASN A 112 2.82 15.42 -15.38
CA ASN A 112 1.62 15.76 -14.62
C ASN A 112 1.51 17.30 -14.49
N PRO A 113 1.16 18.00 -15.58
CA PRO A 113 1.13 19.46 -15.61
C PRO A 113 0.04 20.03 -14.69
N ASN A 114 -1.00 19.25 -14.41
CA ASN A 114 -2.12 19.64 -13.56
C ASN A 114 -1.78 19.54 -12.06
N ALA A 115 -0.64 18.91 -11.70
CA ALA A 115 -0.24 18.62 -10.32
C ALA A 115 -1.31 17.83 -9.54
N VAL A 116 -1.97 16.91 -10.21
CA VAL A 116 -3.07 16.15 -9.65
C VAL A 116 -2.58 14.75 -9.29
N SER A 117 -2.82 14.31 -8.05
CA SER A 117 -2.44 12.98 -7.59
C SER A 117 -3.67 12.19 -7.18
N PHE A 118 -3.62 10.89 -7.44
CA PHE A 118 -4.64 9.97 -6.97
C PHE A 118 -4.61 9.88 -5.44
N MET A 119 -5.78 10.02 -4.81
CA MET A 119 -5.92 9.75 -3.39
C MET A 119 -5.73 8.25 -3.18
N GLU A 120 -4.97 7.90 -2.15
CA GLU A 120 -4.65 6.52 -1.83
C GLU A 120 -5.93 5.66 -1.74
N TRP A 121 -5.90 4.51 -2.42
CA TRP A 121 -7.03 3.61 -2.68
C TRP A 121 -7.73 3.13 -1.40
N SER A 122 -7.02 2.96 -0.27
CA SER A 122 -7.64 2.50 0.97
C SER A 122 -8.66 3.51 1.51
N ASN A 123 -8.45 4.82 1.28
CA ASN A 123 -9.44 5.85 1.61
C ASN A 123 -10.74 5.67 0.82
N SER A 124 -10.62 5.29 -0.46
CA SER A 124 -11.77 4.98 -1.31
C SER A 124 -12.49 3.73 -0.81
N PHE A 125 -11.74 2.66 -0.51
CA PHE A 125 -12.27 1.40 0.03
C PHE A 125 -13.05 1.60 1.32
N ALA A 126 -12.48 2.32 2.29
CA ALA A 126 -13.11 2.55 3.59
C ALA A 126 -14.48 3.23 3.45
N ARG A 127 -14.66 4.06 2.41
CA ARG A 127 -15.91 4.78 2.16
C ARG A 127 -16.98 3.94 1.49
N ILE A 128 -16.62 2.87 0.78
CA ILE A 128 -17.57 2.14 -0.08
C ILE A 128 -17.71 0.66 0.24
N MET A 129 -16.95 0.15 1.19
CA MET A 129 -17.04 -1.24 1.65
C MET A 129 -18.49 -1.68 1.95
N HIS A 130 -19.33 -0.80 2.47
CA HIS A 130 -20.73 -1.09 2.82
C HIS A 130 -21.69 -1.15 1.61
N LEU A 131 -21.23 -0.71 0.43
CA LEU A 131 -22.01 -0.63 -0.80
C LEU A 131 -21.71 -1.82 -1.75
N GLN A 132 -20.89 -2.78 -1.33
CA GLN A 132 -20.58 -3.98 -2.11
C GLN A 132 -21.84 -4.73 -2.56
N GLY A 133 -21.87 -5.15 -3.82
CA GLY A 133 -23.02 -5.79 -4.46
C GLY A 133 -24.18 -4.83 -4.80
N GLN A 134 -24.05 -3.53 -4.54
CA GLN A 134 -25.06 -2.53 -4.88
C GLN A 134 -24.70 -1.83 -6.20
N VAL A 135 -25.73 -1.28 -6.85
CA VAL A 135 -25.56 -0.38 -7.99
C VAL A 135 -25.24 1.02 -7.47
N VAL A 136 -24.15 1.61 -7.98
CA VAL A 136 -23.72 2.96 -7.62
C VAL A 136 -23.54 3.81 -8.88
N GLU A 137 -23.80 5.11 -8.75
CA GLU A 137 -23.48 6.07 -9.81
C GLU A 137 -21.97 6.33 -9.82
N CYS A 138 -21.37 6.18 -10.99
CA CYS A 138 -19.97 6.46 -11.29
C CYS A 138 -19.89 7.62 -12.28
N GLU A 139 -18.96 8.53 -12.04
CA GLU A 139 -18.72 9.71 -12.88
C GLU A 139 -17.35 9.61 -13.52
N PHE A 140 -17.34 9.59 -14.85
CA PHE A 140 -16.13 9.50 -15.66
C PHE A 140 -15.84 10.83 -16.35
N THR A 141 -14.63 10.99 -16.88
CA THR A 141 -14.33 12.08 -17.84
C THR A 141 -15.36 12.08 -18.98
N ALA A 142 -15.87 13.27 -19.35
CA ALA A 142 -16.81 13.42 -20.46
C ALA A 142 -16.19 13.13 -21.85
N TYR A 143 -14.86 13.10 -21.94
CA TYR A 143 -14.10 12.70 -23.13
C TYR A 143 -13.36 11.35 -22.94
N ALA A 144 -13.12 10.67 -24.06
CA ALA A 144 -12.30 9.47 -24.16
C ALA A 144 -10.83 9.82 -24.46
N GLY A 145 -9.90 8.87 -24.29
CA GLY A 145 -8.47 9.11 -24.46
C GLY A 145 -7.88 10.04 -23.39
N ALA A 146 -8.39 9.96 -22.15
CA ALA A 146 -7.96 10.80 -21.03
C ALA A 146 -6.56 10.43 -20.54
N THR A 147 -5.53 10.84 -21.28
CA THR A 147 -4.12 10.56 -20.94
C THR A 147 -3.61 11.45 -19.81
N ASP A 148 -4.27 12.56 -19.54
CA ASP A 148 -3.96 13.50 -18.47
C ASP A 148 -4.63 13.14 -17.14
N GLU A 149 -4.03 13.56 -16.03
CA GLU A 149 -4.63 13.44 -14.69
C GLU A 149 -5.63 14.59 -14.46
N VAL A 150 -6.87 14.26 -14.13
CA VAL A 150 -8.00 15.23 -14.07
C VAL A 150 -8.43 15.49 -12.64
N LEU A 151 -8.49 16.76 -12.25
CA LEU A 151 -9.10 17.19 -10.98
C LEU A 151 -10.58 17.45 -11.18
N LEU A 152 -11.42 16.81 -10.36
CA LEU A 152 -12.86 17.06 -10.36
C LEU A 152 -13.17 18.40 -9.67
N THR A 153 -13.81 19.31 -10.38
CA THR A 153 -14.35 20.57 -9.88
C THR A 153 -15.84 20.70 -10.24
N SER A 154 -16.49 21.77 -9.79
CA SER A 154 -17.89 22.06 -10.19
C SER A 154 -18.07 22.34 -11.69
N GLU A 155 -16.97 22.63 -12.40
CA GLU A 155 -16.97 22.95 -13.83
C GLU A 155 -16.57 21.73 -14.69
N THR A 156 -16.09 20.65 -14.06
CA THR A 156 -15.69 19.44 -14.77
C THR A 156 -16.92 18.74 -15.34
N GLU A 157 -16.99 18.65 -16.67
CA GLU A 157 -18.01 17.86 -17.34
C GLU A 157 -17.77 16.37 -17.13
N THR A 158 -18.80 15.64 -16.70
CA THR A 158 -18.70 14.20 -16.41
C THR A 158 -19.72 13.38 -17.18
N LEU A 159 -19.33 12.14 -17.50
CA LEU A 159 -20.23 11.10 -17.97
C LEU A 159 -20.68 10.25 -16.79
N LYS A 160 -21.98 10.24 -16.51
CA LYS A 160 -22.57 9.45 -15.42
C LYS A 160 -23.01 8.08 -15.91
N VAL A 161 -22.57 7.02 -15.25
CA VAL A 161 -22.94 5.63 -15.54
C VAL A 161 -23.21 4.89 -14.24
N SER A 162 -24.29 4.10 -14.19
CA SER A 162 -24.56 3.21 -13.06
C SER A 162 -23.83 1.89 -13.24
N LEU A 163 -23.03 1.48 -12.26
CA LEU A 163 -22.29 0.22 -12.26
C LEU A 163 -22.55 -0.54 -10.96
N THR A 164 -22.61 -1.86 -11.04
CA THR A 164 -22.61 -2.72 -9.85
C THR A 164 -21.22 -2.74 -9.26
N MET A 165 -21.09 -2.45 -7.97
CA MET A 165 -19.83 -2.67 -7.27
C MET A 165 -19.69 -4.13 -6.87
N ARG A 166 -18.54 -4.73 -7.17
CA ARG A 166 -18.25 -6.12 -6.80
C ARG A 166 -18.18 -6.30 -5.29
N ARG A 167 -18.36 -7.54 -4.85
CA ARG A 167 -18.01 -7.97 -3.50
C ARG A 167 -16.51 -8.25 -3.46
N PHE A 168 -15.79 -7.57 -2.56
CA PHE A 168 -14.37 -7.73 -2.34
C PHE A 168 -14.02 -9.04 -1.60
N PHE A 169 -14.93 -9.50 -0.76
CA PHE A 169 -14.77 -10.72 0.04
C PHE A 169 -15.91 -11.70 -0.22
N GLU A 170 -15.65 -12.98 -0.01
CA GLU A 170 -16.67 -14.02 0.06
C GLU A 170 -17.58 -13.79 1.28
N ASP A 171 -18.87 -14.08 1.13
CA ASP A 171 -19.90 -13.80 2.13
C ASP A 171 -19.55 -14.33 3.52
N GLU A 172 -19.63 -13.45 4.52
CA GLU A 172 -19.34 -13.75 5.94
C GLU A 172 -17.90 -14.26 6.20
N THR A 173 -16.94 -13.94 5.33
CA THR A 173 -15.52 -14.29 5.50
C THR A 173 -14.58 -13.10 5.28
N ALA A 174 -13.29 -13.31 5.60
CA ALA A 174 -12.20 -12.40 5.22
C ALA A 174 -11.45 -12.88 3.95
N THR A 175 -11.97 -13.89 3.25
CA THR A 175 -11.38 -14.42 2.03
C THR A 175 -11.71 -13.49 0.87
N ILE A 176 -10.69 -13.05 0.12
CA ILE A 176 -10.89 -12.22 -1.07
C ILE A 176 -11.70 -13.01 -2.09
N ASN A 177 -12.73 -12.37 -2.66
CA ASN A 177 -13.55 -12.97 -3.70
C ASN A 177 -12.72 -13.23 -4.96
N SER A 178 -12.85 -14.43 -5.55
CA SER A 178 -12.04 -14.85 -6.70
C SER A 178 -12.24 -13.98 -7.96
N ASP A 179 -13.35 -13.25 -8.07
CA ASP A 179 -13.61 -12.35 -9.18
C ASP A 179 -12.78 -11.06 -9.11
N MET A 180 -12.20 -10.75 -7.95
CA MET A 180 -11.42 -9.52 -7.75
C MET A 180 -10.02 -9.61 -8.36
N LEU A 181 -9.39 -10.79 -8.25
CA LEU A 181 -7.98 -10.99 -8.54
C LEU A 181 -7.74 -12.24 -9.37
N GLN A 182 -6.85 -12.12 -10.34
CA GLN A 182 -6.29 -13.22 -11.10
C GLN A 182 -4.98 -13.71 -10.46
N PRO A 183 -4.56 -14.95 -10.75
CA PRO A 183 -3.28 -15.47 -10.29
C PRO A 183 -2.11 -14.52 -10.62
N GLY A 184 -1.30 -14.20 -9.61
CA GLY A 184 -0.12 -13.34 -9.74
C GLY A 184 -0.38 -11.83 -9.59
N GLU A 185 -1.64 -11.36 -9.62
CA GLU A 185 -1.92 -9.92 -9.58
C GLU A 185 -1.55 -9.26 -8.26
N LEU A 186 -1.54 -9.99 -7.14
CA LEU A 186 -1.06 -9.46 -5.87
C LEU A 186 0.46 -9.22 -5.85
N THR A 187 1.23 -9.75 -6.79
CA THR A 187 2.70 -9.63 -6.76
C THR A 187 3.28 -9.07 -8.05
N GLN A 188 2.49 -8.95 -9.12
CA GLN A 188 2.97 -8.53 -10.45
C GLN A 188 3.58 -7.13 -10.48
N GLY A 189 3.13 -6.24 -9.60
CA GLY A 189 3.62 -4.85 -9.50
C GLY A 189 4.82 -4.69 -8.59
N LEU A 190 5.25 -5.76 -7.92
CA LEU A 190 6.39 -5.75 -7.00
C LEU A 190 7.69 -5.95 -7.77
N CYS A 191 8.82 -5.48 -7.20
CA CYS A 191 10.11 -5.65 -7.85
C CYS A 191 10.48 -7.13 -8.04
N ALA A 192 11.01 -7.44 -9.22
CA ALA A 192 11.57 -8.74 -9.54
C ALA A 192 13.03 -8.56 -10.02
N PRO A 193 14.03 -9.14 -9.34
CA PRO A 193 13.92 -9.89 -8.08
C PRO A 193 13.65 -8.95 -6.87
N TRP A 194 12.95 -9.46 -5.86
CA TRP A 194 12.48 -8.68 -4.71
C TRP A 194 13.61 -8.10 -3.85
N GLN A 195 14.80 -8.73 -3.86
CA GLN A 195 15.96 -8.25 -3.10
C GLN A 195 16.40 -6.85 -3.53
N ASN A 196 16.11 -6.46 -4.79
CA ASN A 196 16.38 -5.10 -5.24
C ASN A 196 15.59 -4.09 -4.41
N ASP A 197 14.30 -4.32 -4.21
CA ASP A 197 13.46 -3.43 -3.41
C ASP A 197 13.93 -3.36 -1.96
N TYR A 198 14.32 -4.51 -1.39
CA TYR A 198 14.89 -4.56 -0.04
C TYR A 198 16.13 -3.69 0.09
N ARG A 199 17.01 -3.63 -0.91
CA ARG A 199 18.22 -2.81 -0.83
C ARG A 199 17.99 -1.35 -1.21
N GLU A 200 17.07 -1.09 -2.13
CA GLU A 200 16.99 0.16 -2.87
C GLU A 200 15.90 1.10 -2.35
N CYS A 201 14.84 0.53 -1.74
CA CYS A 201 13.80 1.30 -1.09
C CYS A 201 14.43 2.13 0.03
N ALA A 202 14.62 3.41 -0.25
CA ALA A 202 15.22 4.39 0.66
C ALA A 202 14.27 4.83 1.78
N CYS A 203 13.13 4.15 1.88
CA CYS A 203 12.06 4.57 2.73
C CYS A 203 11.98 3.68 3.96
N TYR A 204 11.94 4.32 5.12
CA TYR A 204 11.79 3.68 6.43
C TYR A 204 10.36 3.13 6.68
N TYR A 205 9.64 2.78 5.62
CA TYR A 205 8.19 2.59 5.62
C TYR A 205 7.74 1.24 6.19
N TRP A 206 8.59 0.22 6.17
CA TRP A 206 8.19 -1.16 6.46
C TRP A 206 8.90 -1.75 7.67
N ALA A 207 9.05 -0.99 8.76
CA ALA A 207 9.82 -1.42 9.93
C ALA A 207 9.39 -2.78 10.54
N ALA A 208 8.16 -3.24 10.27
CA ALA A 208 7.66 -4.54 10.71
C ALA A 208 8.15 -5.72 9.84
N SER A 209 8.39 -5.53 8.55
CA SER A 209 8.78 -6.58 7.59
C SER A 209 10.22 -6.44 7.09
N ARG A 210 10.70 -5.20 6.98
CA ARG A 210 12.06 -4.79 6.58
C ARG A 210 12.52 -3.72 7.57
N PRO A 211 12.94 -4.09 8.78
CA PRO A 211 13.38 -3.13 9.78
C PRO A 211 14.65 -2.43 9.32
N ASP A 212 14.70 -1.09 9.38
CA ASP A 212 15.94 -0.36 9.15
C ASP A 212 16.77 -0.27 10.44
N TYR A 213 16.09 -0.08 11.57
CA TYR A 213 16.70 0.14 12.89
C TYR A 213 16.32 -0.98 13.86
N VAL A 214 17.32 -1.77 14.26
CA VAL A 214 17.17 -2.97 15.10
C VAL A 214 18.02 -2.89 16.36
N ASN A 215 17.82 -3.84 17.30
CA ASN A 215 18.54 -3.90 18.58
C ASN A 215 18.44 -2.61 19.41
N VAL A 216 17.29 -1.97 19.37
CA VAL A 216 17.11 -0.61 19.90
C VAL A 216 17.10 -0.59 21.43
N GLU A 217 17.96 0.24 22.02
CA GLU A 217 18.09 0.48 23.45
C GLU A 217 17.97 1.97 23.77
N PRO A 218 17.22 2.35 24.82
CA PRO A 218 17.11 3.74 25.24
C PRO A 218 18.43 4.25 25.83
N GLY A 219 18.88 5.40 25.35
CA GLY A 219 20.04 6.14 25.86
C GLY A 219 19.67 6.99 27.08
N GLN A 220 20.67 7.24 27.93
CA GLN A 220 20.53 8.11 29.10
C GLN A 220 20.34 9.60 28.72
N ASP A 221 20.65 9.94 27.48
CA ASP A 221 20.48 11.26 26.86
C ASP A 221 19.06 11.49 26.30
N GLY A 222 18.16 10.51 26.47
CA GLY A 222 16.82 10.54 25.89
C GLY A 222 16.78 10.19 24.41
N LEU A 223 17.91 9.85 23.80
CA LEU A 223 17.98 9.28 22.44
C LEU A 223 17.91 7.75 22.50
N SER A 224 17.96 7.10 21.35
CA SER A 224 18.07 5.63 21.27
C SER A 224 19.35 5.23 20.54
N LYS A 225 19.87 4.04 20.88
CA LYS A 225 21.00 3.38 20.24
C LYS A 225 20.55 2.06 19.65
N GLY A 226 21.19 1.63 18.58
CA GLY A 226 20.80 0.43 17.84
C GLY A 226 21.57 0.32 16.55
N ASP A 227 21.26 -0.71 15.78
CA ASP A 227 21.99 -1.08 14.56
C ASP A 227 21.16 -0.81 13.30
N MET A 228 21.87 -0.59 12.19
CA MET A 228 21.28 -0.71 10.86
C MET A 228 21.12 -2.21 10.54
N TRP A 229 19.93 -2.67 10.17
CA TRP A 229 19.68 -4.11 9.90
C TRP A 229 20.56 -4.67 8.79
N PHE A 230 20.81 -3.87 7.74
CA PHE A 230 21.73 -4.24 6.66
C PHE A 230 23.22 -4.20 7.03
N ALA A 231 23.60 -3.82 8.26
CA ALA A 231 25.01 -3.84 8.62
C ALA A 231 25.54 -5.28 8.65
N LYS A 232 26.78 -5.49 8.21
CA LYS A 232 27.44 -6.80 8.29
C LYS A 232 27.86 -7.16 9.70
N LYS A 233 27.91 -6.18 10.61
CA LYS A 233 28.28 -6.33 12.03
C LYS A 233 27.39 -5.46 12.90
N ARG A 234 26.93 -6.01 14.03
CA ARG A 234 26.22 -5.27 15.09
C ARG A 234 27.24 -4.58 15.99
N THR A 235 27.08 -3.28 16.17
CA THR A 235 28.00 -2.42 16.95
C THR A 235 27.26 -1.54 17.95
N GLY A 236 25.91 -1.55 17.95
CA GLY A 236 25.07 -0.63 18.71
C GLY A 236 25.08 0.80 18.17
N THR A 237 25.72 1.04 17.02
CA THR A 237 25.80 2.33 16.35
C THR A 237 25.18 2.24 14.96
N TYR A 238 24.17 3.07 14.71
CA TYR A 238 23.49 3.11 13.43
C TYR A 238 24.42 3.61 12.32
N ILE A 239 24.41 2.92 11.18
CA ILE A 239 25.18 3.29 9.99
C ILE A 239 24.19 3.82 8.94
N PRO A 240 24.23 5.12 8.60
CA PRO A 240 23.40 5.66 7.53
C PRO A 240 23.73 5.01 6.19
N ASP A 241 22.71 4.51 5.50
CA ASP A 241 22.89 3.89 4.20
C ASP A 241 22.97 4.94 3.07
N ASN A 242 24.17 5.09 2.52
CA ASN A 242 24.45 5.95 1.36
C ASN A 242 24.60 5.14 0.05
N ARG A 243 24.24 3.85 0.08
CA ARG A 243 24.37 2.88 -1.03
C ARG A 243 25.79 2.49 -1.45
N VAL A 244 26.81 3.03 -0.80
CA VAL A 244 28.23 2.75 -1.12
C VAL A 244 29.05 2.29 0.09
N ASP A 245 28.50 2.38 1.29
CA ASP A 245 29.17 1.95 2.52
C ASP A 245 29.34 0.42 2.55
N THR A 246 30.60 -0.02 2.49
CA THR A 246 30.96 -1.44 2.41
C THR A 246 30.69 -2.22 3.69
N ARG A 247 30.35 -1.52 4.79
CA ARG A 247 29.90 -2.14 6.04
C ARG A 247 28.46 -2.65 5.95
N LEU A 248 27.72 -2.30 4.90
CA LEU A 248 26.36 -2.74 4.66
C LEU A 248 26.32 -3.84 3.59
N TRP A 249 25.32 -4.72 3.64
CA TRP A 249 25.08 -5.72 2.60
C TRP A 249 24.77 -5.05 1.25
N SER A 250 25.40 -5.56 0.19
CA SER A 250 25.18 -5.14 -1.20
C SER A 250 24.14 -6.01 -1.90
N TYR A 251 23.71 -5.63 -3.12
CA TYR A 251 22.86 -6.50 -3.95
C TYR A 251 23.49 -7.88 -4.16
N ASP A 252 24.78 -7.92 -4.48
CA ASP A 252 25.49 -9.17 -4.76
C ASP A 252 25.57 -10.07 -3.54
N ASP A 253 25.67 -9.49 -2.33
CA ASP A 253 25.61 -10.24 -1.09
C ASP A 253 24.21 -10.84 -0.90
N LEU A 254 23.16 -10.01 -1.00
CA LEU A 254 21.77 -10.46 -0.80
C LEU A 254 21.33 -11.50 -1.84
N PHE A 255 21.75 -11.38 -3.09
CA PHE A 255 21.44 -12.39 -4.10
C PHE A 255 22.07 -13.75 -3.82
N LYS A 256 23.20 -13.80 -3.11
CA LYS A 256 23.91 -15.04 -2.80
C LYS A 256 23.42 -15.67 -1.49
N SER A 257 23.18 -14.85 -0.47
CA SER A 257 23.07 -15.34 0.91
C SER A 257 22.07 -14.56 1.77
N TRP A 258 21.03 -13.92 1.20
CA TRP A 258 20.06 -13.15 2.00
C TRP A 258 19.47 -13.91 3.20
N GLN A 259 19.26 -15.23 3.10
CA GLN A 259 18.72 -16.04 4.20
C GLN A 259 19.68 -16.15 5.39
N GLU A 260 20.98 -16.07 5.12
CA GLU A 260 22.04 -16.11 6.13
C GLU A 260 22.34 -14.69 6.65
N ASP A 261 22.28 -13.70 5.77
CA ASP A 261 22.68 -12.32 6.05
C ASP A 261 21.59 -11.48 6.74
N LEU A 262 20.31 -11.77 6.44
CA LEU A 262 19.15 -11.07 6.99
C LEU A 262 18.42 -11.95 8.01
N GLN A 263 18.75 -11.73 9.28
CA GLN A 263 18.19 -12.47 10.39
C GLN A 263 16.82 -11.93 10.82
N PHE A 264 15.93 -12.82 11.27
CA PHE A 264 14.63 -12.45 11.83
C PHE A 264 14.80 -11.70 13.16
N VAL A 265 13.95 -10.69 13.38
CA VAL A 265 13.90 -9.98 14.66
C VAL A 265 13.02 -10.75 15.64
N ILE A 266 13.64 -11.33 16.67
CA ILE A 266 12.97 -12.04 17.74
C ILE A 266 13.21 -11.27 19.04
N ARG A 267 12.13 -10.91 19.77
CA ARG A 267 12.23 -10.13 21.03
C ARG A 267 12.93 -8.78 20.87
N GLY A 268 12.86 -8.20 19.68
CA GLY A 268 13.50 -6.92 19.36
C GLY A 268 15.00 -7.04 19.09
N LYS A 269 15.53 -8.26 18.99
CA LYS A 269 16.92 -8.54 18.64
C LYS A 269 16.98 -9.35 17.34
N ASP A 270 17.92 -9.02 16.47
CA ASP A 270 18.11 -9.67 15.17
C ASP A 270 19.35 -10.59 15.13
N ALA A 271 19.96 -10.80 16.29
CA ALA A 271 21.02 -11.77 16.49
C ALA A 271 20.75 -12.45 17.83
N ASP A 272 21.18 -13.71 17.96
CA ASP A 272 21.19 -14.38 19.25
C ASP A 272 22.04 -13.55 20.23
N GLU A 273 21.57 -13.44 21.47
CA GLU A 273 22.36 -12.83 22.55
C GLU A 273 23.69 -13.58 22.64
N ALA A 274 24.79 -12.86 22.39
CA ALA A 274 26.15 -13.37 22.60
C ALA A 274 26.46 -13.50 24.10
#